data_AF-A0A397IXT7-F1
#
_entry.id   AF-A0A397IXT7-F1
#
_cell.length_a   1.000
_cell.length_b   1.000
_cell.length_c   1.000
_cell.angle_alpha   90.00
_cell.angle_beta   90.00
_cell.angle_gamma   90.00
#
_symmetry.space_group_name_H-M   'P 1'
#
loop_
_entity.id
_entity.type
_entity.pdbx_description
1 polymer ?
#
loop_
_entity_poly.entity_id
_entity_poly.type
_entity_poly.pdbx_seq_one_letter_code
_entity_poly.pdbx_strand_id
1 'polypeptide(L)'
;MFTNRLQSISRITAKEYRILMKVMVFVVDNLYEENKNNVEDFVENRKLSEVYAKWNKMYMMSRSEIFTESDLENFQKDTFKWAKLFVEIFKLHSSSNLKFPKFHLWIYHIFESIRQFGAINGYTTETYESLHKDFVKIPYRMSNKKKCGRLNNENNIINVINKKQKKKKPTKLLNFSSKLFETKITEAYIYFCEKINDPNINDNMIKGFDQFLECFDDFLENILEIKDIKECDIIIYGTATLENGSIIRAKNKFHAKPWFSNVAISMDSNESSDY
;
A
#
# COMPACT_ATOMS: atom_id res chain seq x y z
N MET A 1 7.89 9.64 -4.61
CA MET A 1 8.84 10.45 -3.81
C MET A 1 8.23 10.77 -2.44
N PHE A 2 8.98 10.55 -1.36
CA PHE A 2 8.50 10.70 0.03
C PHE A 2 8.11 12.16 0.34
N THR A 3 6.85 12.40 0.72
CA THR A 3 6.29 13.74 0.98
C THR A 3 6.80 14.36 2.29
N ASN A 4 7.28 13.54 3.21
CA ASN A 4 8.13 13.94 4.32
C ASN A 4 9.47 13.26 4.06
N ARG A 5 10.59 14.00 4.07
CA ARG A 5 11.94 13.37 4.03
C ARG A 5 11.94 12.23 5.06
N LEU A 6 12.49 11.07 4.71
CA LEU A 6 12.70 10.00 5.69
C LEU A 6 13.38 10.63 6.91
N GLN A 7 12.75 10.55 8.09
CA GLN A 7 13.46 10.87 9.31
C GLN A 7 14.74 10.01 9.39
N SER A 8 15.72 10.43 10.18
CA SER A 8 16.92 9.63 10.48
C SER A 8 16.57 8.15 10.54
N ILE A 9 17.36 7.29 9.88
CA ILE A 9 17.16 5.82 9.85
C ILE A 9 16.96 5.24 11.26
N SER A 10 17.47 5.92 12.30
CA SER A 10 17.24 5.60 13.71
C SER A 10 15.77 5.61 14.16
N ARG A 11 14.85 6.24 13.42
CA ARG A 11 13.43 6.40 13.76
C ARG A 11 12.53 6.33 12.52
N ILE A 12 12.50 5.18 11.86
CA ILE A 12 11.51 4.89 10.81
C ILE A 12 10.18 4.53 11.47
N THR A 13 9.12 5.26 11.13
CA THR A 13 7.75 4.93 11.56
C THR A 13 7.19 3.75 10.78
N ALA A 14 6.20 3.04 11.35
CA ALA A 14 5.53 1.93 10.65
C ALA A 14 4.95 2.36 9.28
N LYS A 15 4.45 3.60 9.17
CA LYS A 15 3.95 4.15 7.91
C LYS A 15 5.08 4.33 6.89
N GLU A 16 6.21 4.90 7.29
CA GLU A 16 7.37 5.06 6.41
C GLU A 16 7.92 3.71 5.97
N TYR A 17 7.95 2.72 6.86
CA TYR A 17 8.34 1.35 6.51
C TYR A 17 7.42 0.73 5.44
N ARG A 18 6.09 0.87 5.58
CA ARG A 18 5.13 0.40 4.57
C ARG A 18 5.31 1.11 3.22
N ILE A 19 5.64 2.41 3.22
CA ILE A 19 5.95 3.14 1.97
C ILE A 19 7.27 2.63 1.38
N LEU A 20 8.29 2.40 2.21
CA LEU A 20 9.58 1.88 1.77
C LEU A 20 9.41 0.51 1.10
N MET A 21 8.66 -0.41 1.69
CA MET A 21 8.38 -1.73 1.10
C MET A 21 7.81 -1.66 -0.33
N LYS A 22 6.93 -0.68 -0.61
CA LYS A 22 6.33 -0.48 -1.93
C LYS A 22 7.33 0.03 -2.98
N VAL A 23 8.33 0.80 -2.56
CA VAL A 23 9.27 1.46 -3.47
C VAL A 23 10.60 0.70 -3.58
N MET A 24 10.95 -0.09 -2.56
CA MET A 24 12.28 -0.69 -2.44
C MET A 24 12.64 -1.59 -3.61
N VAL A 25 11.69 -2.40 -4.11
CA VAL A 25 11.91 -3.30 -5.26
C VAL A 25 12.43 -2.53 -6.47
N PHE A 26 11.85 -1.37 -6.79
CA PHE A 26 12.28 -0.53 -7.91
C PHE A 26 13.64 0.14 -7.69
N VAL A 27 13.96 0.44 -6.43
CA VAL A 27 15.22 1.09 -6.06
C VAL A 27 16.39 0.10 -6.14
N VAL A 28 16.20 -1.14 -5.67
CA VAL A 28 17.27 -2.15 -5.72
C VAL A 28 17.48 -2.72 -7.12
N ASP A 29 16.47 -2.70 -7.98
CA ASP A 29 16.59 -3.22 -9.35
C ASP A 29 17.56 -2.42 -10.22
N ASN A 30 17.71 -1.12 -9.91
CA ASN A 30 18.61 -0.20 -10.60
C ASN A 30 19.67 0.39 -9.65
N LEU A 31 20.12 -0.39 -8.66
CA LEU A 31 21.06 0.11 -7.65
C LEU A 31 22.45 0.41 -8.22
N TYR A 32 22.92 -0.43 -9.15
CA TYR A 32 24.19 -0.26 -9.88
C TYR A 32 24.09 -0.84 -11.31
N GLU A 33 24.83 -0.25 -12.25
CA GLU A 33 24.71 -0.59 -13.68
C GLU A 33 25.17 -2.01 -14.03
N GLU A 34 26.26 -2.51 -13.42
CA GLU A 34 26.79 -3.89 -13.58
C GLU A 34 28.06 -4.03 -12.72
N ASN A 35 28.59 -5.25 -12.53
CA ASN A 35 29.84 -5.49 -11.78
C ASN A 35 31.09 -5.03 -12.55
N LYS A 36 31.18 -3.74 -12.88
CA LYS A 36 32.27 -3.16 -13.70
C LYS A 36 33.67 -3.40 -13.14
N ASN A 37 33.77 -3.60 -11.82
CA ASN A 37 35.04 -3.75 -11.12
C ASN A 37 35.36 -5.21 -10.75
N ASN A 38 34.59 -6.20 -11.22
CA ASN A 38 34.74 -7.62 -10.85
C ASN A 38 34.91 -7.84 -9.33
N VAL A 39 34.06 -7.17 -8.54
CA VAL A 39 34.07 -7.31 -7.09
C VAL A 39 33.73 -8.75 -6.73
N GLU A 40 34.61 -9.40 -5.98
CA GLU A 40 34.40 -10.71 -5.35
C GLU A 40 33.23 -10.54 -4.36
N ASP A 41 32.22 -11.41 -4.41
CA ASP A 41 30.94 -11.31 -3.66
C ASP A 41 29.93 -10.26 -4.16
N PHE A 42 29.99 -9.88 -5.44
CA PHE A 42 28.95 -9.06 -6.05
C PHE A 42 27.59 -9.77 -6.11
N VAL A 43 26.56 -9.10 -5.63
CA VAL A 43 25.17 -9.57 -5.75
C VAL A 43 24.52 -8.87 -6.93
N GLU A 44 23.83 -9.57 -7.81
CA GLU A 44 23.10 -8.93 -8.91
C GLU A 44 21.87 -8.17 -8.38
N ASN A 45 21.56 -7.01 -8.98
CA ASN A 45 20.35 -6.24 -8.66
C ASN A 45 19.09 -7.13 -8.72
N ARG A 46 19.00 -7.99 -9.74
CA ARG A 46 17.89 -8.93 -9.91
C ARG A 46 17.68 -9.84 -8.69
N LYS A 47 18.77 -10.38 -8.11
CA LYS A 47 18.71 -11.20 -6.89
C LYS A 47 18.25 -10.37 -5.69
N LEU A 48 18.71 -9.12 -5.56
CA LEU A 48 18.24 -8.20 -4.52
C LEU A 48 16.74 -7.91 -4.67
N SER A 49 16.30 -7.52 -5.87
CA SER A 49 14.88 -7.28 -6.19
C SER A 49 14.02 -8.49 -5.88
N GLU A 50 14.49 -9.69 -6.20
CA GLU A 50 13.79 -10.94 -5.92
C GLU A 50 13.58 -11.17 -4.41
N VAL A 51 14.60 -10.91 -3.57
CA VAL A 51 14.46 -11.01 -2.11
C VAL A 51 13.36 -10.08 -1.60
N TYR A 52 13.34 -8.82 -2.05
CA TYR A 52 12.34 -7.85 -1.63
C TYR A 52 10.93 -8.19 -2.16
N ALA A 53 10.82 -8.68 -3.39
CA ALA A 53 9.55 -9.11 -3.96
C ALA A 53 8.95 -10.29 -3.17
N LYS A 54 9.76 -11.32 -2.88
CA LYS A 54 9.33 -12.45 -2.05
C LYS A 54 8.95 -12.00 -0.63
N TRP A 55 9.70 -11.07 -0.03
CA TRP A 55 9.34 -10.49 1.27
C TRP A 55 7.98 -9.79 1.23
N ASN A 56 7.71 -8.98 0.20
CA ASN A 56 6.44 -8.29 0.04
C ASN A 56 5.26 -9.27 -0.10
N LYS A 57 5.43 -10.34 -0.89
CA LYS A 57 4.43 -11.42 -1.02
C LYS A 57 4.13 -12.05 0.34
N MET A 58 5.16 -12.46 1.06
CA MET A 58 5.02 -13.05 2.40
C MET A 58 4.39 -12.08 3.40
N TYR A 59 4.76 -10.80 3.35
CA TYR A 59 4.15 -9.78 4.19
C TYR A 59 2.65 -9.64 3.90
N MET A 60 2.23 -9.65 2.63
CA MET A 60 0.80 -9.65 2.29
C MET A 60 0.08 -10.86 2.87
N MET A 61 0.63 -12.07 2.69
CA MET A 61 0.07 -13.30 3.27
C MET A 61 -0.02 -13.24 4.79
N SER A 62 0.99 -12.65 5.46
CA SER A 62 1.01 -12.50 6.92
C SER A 62 -0.11 -11.62 7.47
N ARG A 63 -0.74 -10.81 6.61
CA ARG A 63 -1.83 -9.90 6.98
C ARG A 63 -3.21 -10.52 6.78
N SER A 64 -3.31 -11.76 6.29
CA SER A 64 -4.59 -12.48 6.22
C SER A 64 -5.22 -12.60 7.60
N GLU A 65 -6.54 -12.44 7.67
CA GLU A 65 -7.30 -12.56 8.92
C GLU A 65 -7.55 -14.01 9.31
N ILE A 66 -7.57 -14.91 8.32
CA ILE A 66 -7.82 -16.33 8.46
C ILE A 66 -6.78 -17.08 7.62
N PHE A 67 -6.31 -18.22 8.14
CA PHE A 67 -5.39 -19.11 7.43
C PHE A 67 -6.01 -20.50 7.38
N THR A 68 -6.05 -21.11 6.20
CA THR A 68 -6.24 -22.56 6.07
C THR A 68 -4.89 -23.27 6.29
N GLU A 69 -4.90 -24.58 6.57
CA GLU A 69 -3.64 -25.32 6.72
C GLU A 69 -2.82 -25.33 5.41
N SER A 70 -3.49 -25.36 4.25
CA SER A 70 -2.81 -25.20 2.95
C SER A 70 -2.16 -23.82 2.78
N ASP A 71 -2.80 -22.76 3.28
CA ASP A 71 -2.21 -21.42 3.26
C ASP A 71 -0.95 -21.37 4.13
N LEU A 72 -1.00 -22.00 5.31
CA LEU A 72 0.15 -22.10 6.22
C LEU A 72 1.29 -22.90 5.62
N GLU A 73 1.02 -24.04 5.00
CA GLU A 73 2.04 -24.84 4.31
C GLU A 73 2.71 -24.05 3.18
N ASN A 74 1.92 -23.36 2.36
CA ASN A 74 2.44 -22.53 1.27
C ASN A 74 3.25 -21.35 1.81
N PHE A 75 2.75 -20.69 2.85
CA PHE A 75 3.44 -19.58 3.51
C PHE A 75 4.78 -20.02 4.12
N GLN A 76 4.80 -21.20 4.75
CA GLN A 76 6.00 -21.79 5.31
C GLN A 76 7.02 -22.16 4.23
N LYS A 77 6.58 -22.77 3.13
CA LYS A 77 7.44 -23.07 1.97
C LYS A 77 8.07 -21.80 1.39
N ASP A 78 7.28 -20.75 1.18
CA ASP A 78 7.77 -19.47 0.66
C ASP A 78 8.72 -18.79 1.65
N THR A 79 8.46 -18.88 2.96
CA THR A 79 9.33 -18.37 4.03
C THR A 79 10.69 -19.05 4.04
N PHE A 80 10.74 -20.37 3.92
CA PHE A 80 12.02 -21.07 3.84
C PHE A 80 12.78 -20.79 2.55
N LYS A 81 12.10 -20.68 1.40
CA LYS A 81 12.73 -20.30 0.13
C LYS A 81 13.34 -18.90 0.22
N TRP A 82 12.58 -17.94 0.75
CA TRP A 82 13.05 -16.58 0.97
C TRP A 82 14.23 -16.54 1.96
N ALA A 83 14.15 -17.26 3.08
CA ALA A 83 15.20 -17.27 4.09
C ALA A 83 16.53 -17.81 3.52
N LYS A 84 16.49 -18.85 2.69
CA LYS A 84 17.68 -19.37 2.00
C LYS A 84 18.33 -18.30 1.11
N LEU A 85 17.53 -17.66 0.26
CA LEU A 85 17.99 -16.59 -0.63
C LEU A 85 18.54 -15.39 0.17
N PHE A 86 17.85 -14.99 1.23
CA PHE A 86 18.26 -13.90 2.11
C PHE A 86 19.62 -14.19 2.79
N VAL A 87 19.80 -15.41 3.28
CA VAL A 87 21.08 -15.82 3.90
C VAL A 87 22.20 -15.89 2.86
N GLU A 88 21.94 -16.45 1.68
CA GLU A 88 22.93 -16.49 0.58
C GLU A 88 23.46 -15.10 0.26
N ILE A 89 22.56 -14.11 0.14
CA ILE A 89 22.90 -12.76 -0.28
C ILE A 89 23.54 -11.93 0.84
N PHE A 90 22.98 -11.96 2.05
CA PHE A 90 23.37 -11.00 3.10
C PHE A 90 24.36 -11.54 4.12
N LYS A 91 24.65 -12.86 4.12
CA LYS A 91 25.55 -13.45 5.13
C LYS A 91 26.96 -12.86 5.08
N LEU A 92 27.50 -12.66 3.87
CA LEU A 92 28.83 -12.11 3.66
C LEU A 92 28.92 -10.62 4.06
N HIS A 93 27.81 -9.89 3.94
CA HIS A 93 27.74 -8.47 4.28
C HIS A 93 27.30 -8.19 5.72
N SER A 94 26.96 -9.22 6.50
CA SER A 94 26.43 -9.08 7.86
C SER A 94 27.52 -9.34 8.90
N SER A 95 27.96 -8.29 9.59
CA SER A 95 28.89 -8.41 10.73
C SER A 95 28.33 -9.28 11.88
N SER A 96 27.01 -9.38 12.00
CA SER A 96 26.33 -10.20 13.01
C SER A 96 26.04 -11.63 12.56
N ASN A 97 26.48 -12.06 11.37
CA ASN A 97 26.11 -13.35 10.77
C ASN A 97 24.59 -13.57 10.74
N LEU A 98 23.82 -12.50 10.48
CA LEU A 98 22.35 -12.52 10.44
C LEU A 98 21.67 -13.05 11.73
N LYS A 99 22.33 -12.93 12.89
CA LYS A 99 21.77 -13.29 14.21
C LYS A 99 20.74 -12.25 14.68
N PHE A 100 19.61 -12.16 13.98
CA PHE A 100 18.51 -11.28 14.35
C PHE A 100 17.41 -12.07 15.08
N PRO A 101 17.07 -11.73 16.34
CA PRO A 101 16.00 -12.42 17.06
C PRO A 101 14.66 -12.43 16.32
N LYS A 102 14.33 -11.33 15.63
CA LYS A 102 13.11 -11.21 14.81
C LYS A 102 13.12 -12.15 13.60
N PHE A 103 14.28 -12.37 12.99
CA PHE A 103 14.44 -13.31 11.86
C PHE A 103 14.26 -14.75 12.33
N HIS A 104 14.83 -15.10 13.49
CA HIS A 104 14.62 -16.40 14.13
C HIS A 104 13.14 -16.64 14.48
N LEU A 105 12.49 -15.65 15.08
CA LEU A 105 11.06 -15.72 15.40
C LEU A 105 10.21 -15.96 14.14
N TRP A 106 10.50 -15.21 13.07
CA TRP A 106 9.79 -15.31 11.80
C TRP A 106 9.92 -16.69 11.15
N ILE A 107 11.11 -17.29 11.15
CA ILE A 107 11.34 -18.56 10.45
C ILE A 107 10.79 -19.75 11.25
N TYR A 108 11.00 -19.77 12.55
CA TYR A 108 10.78 -20.98 13.35
C TYR A 108 9.47 -20.97 14.13
N HIS A 109 9.00 -19.81 14.57
CA HIS A 109 7.92 -19.74 15.56
C HIS A 109 6.65 -19.12 15.02
N ILE A 110 6.67 -18.43 13.87
CA ILE A 110 5.49 -17.72 13.37
C ILE A 110 4.34 -18.68 13.04
N PHE A 111 4.63 -19.82 12.42
CA PHE A 111 3.59 -20.77 11.99
C PHE A 111 2.95 -21.49 13.19
N GLU A 112 3.76 -21.90 14.16
CA GLU A 112 3.25 -22.42 15.43
C GLU A 112 2.42 -21.37 16.18
N SER A 113 2.87 -20.11 16.17
CA SER A 113 2.11 -19.01 16.77
C SER A 113 0.77 -18.78 16.06
N ILE A 114 0.72 -18.89 14.73
CA ILE A 114 -0.53 -18.76 13.99
C ILE A 114 -1.49 -19.91 14.30
N ARG A 115 -0.98 -21.15 14.37
CA ARG A 115 -1.78 -22.32 14.74
C ARG A 115 -2.36 -22.20 16.16
N GLN A 116 -1.59 -21.67 17.10
CA GLN A 116 -2.00 -21.57 18.51
C GLN A 116 -2.88 -20.35 18.81
N PHE A 117 -2.56 -19.20 18.22
CA PHE A 117 -3.14 -17.90 18.60
C PHE A 117 -3.95 -17.23 17.49
N GLY A 118 -4.04 -17.85 16.30
CA GLY A 118 -4.72 -17.28 15.14
C GLY A 118 -3.85 -16.30 14.35
N ALA A 119 -4.47 -15.51 13.47
CA ALA A 119 -3.75 -14.61 12.59
C ALA A 119 -2.83 -13.64 13.35
N ILE A 120 -1.67 -13.34 12.74
CA ILE A 120 -0.64 -12.47 13.32
C ILE A 120 -1.22 -11.13 13.79
N ASN A 121 -2.16 -10.59 13.01
CA ASN A 121 -2.86 -9.33 13.30
C ASN A 121 -3.53 -9.32 14.68
N GLY A 122 -4.01 -10.47 15.15
CA GLY A 122 -4.77 -10.62 16.39
C GLY A 122 -3.97 -10.38 17.67
N TYR A 123 -2.66 -10.58 17.63
CA TYR A 123 -1.78 -10.40 18.80
C TYR A 123 -0.69 -9.32 18.59
N THR A 124 -0.86 -8.44 17.60
CA THR A 124 0.03 -7.27 17.44
C THR A 124 -0.20 -6.22 18.53
N THR A 125 0.85 -5.45 18.84
CA THR A 125 0.75 -4.34 19.80
C THR A 125 0.21 -3.05 19.17
N GLU A 126 -0.17 -3.03 17.89
CA GLU A 126 -0.62 -1.82 17.18
C GLU A 126 -1.85 -1.17 17.87
N THR A 127 -2.81 -1.99 18.29
CA THR A 127 -4.00 -1.54 19.02
C THR A 127 -3.62 -0.94 20.37
N TYR A 128 -2.76 -1.63 21.13
CA TYR A 128 -2.28 -1.14 22.42
C TYR A 128 -1.50 0.18 22.29
N GLU A 129 -0.60 0.29 21.31
CA GLU A 129 0.16 1.51 21.06
C GLU A 129 -0.75 2.69 20.67
N SER A 130 -1.80 2.43 19.88
CA SER A 130 -2.80 3.42 19.49
C SER A 130 -3.61 3.90 20.70
N LEU A 131 -4.07 2.97 21.54
CA LEU A 131 -4.77 3.29 22.79
C LEU A 131 -3.88 4.06 23.76
N HIS A 132 -2.63 3.63 23.97
CA HIS A 132 -1.69 4.30 24.85
C HIS A 132 -1.37 5.73 24.36
N LYS A 133 -1.28 5.94 23.05
CA LYS A 133 -1.13 7.28 22.47
C LYS A 133 -2.33 8.17 22.83
N ASP A 134 -3.54 7.63 22.71
CA ASP A 134 -4.77 8.39 22.86
C ASP A 134 -5.17 8.64 24.32
N PHE A 135 -5.05 7.63 25.17
CA PHE A 135 -5.50 7.68 26.56
C PHE A 135 -4.41 8.09 27.54
N VAL A 136 -3.13 7.96 27.18
CA VAL A 136 -2.01 8.31 28.09
C VAL A 136 -1.22 9.48 27.56
N LYS A 137 -0.60 9.36 26.37
CA LYS A 137 0.34 10.39 25.87
C LYS A 137 -0.35 11.73 25.59
N ILE A 138 -1.54 11.73 24.99
CA ILE A 138 -2.29 12.96 24.68
C ILE A 138 -2.72 13.68 25.97
N PRO A 139 -3.44 13.06 26.91
CA PRO A 139 -3.79 13.68 28.20
C PRO A 139 -2.58 14.17 28.99
N TYR A 140 -1.52 13.38 29.06
CA TYR A 140 -0.29 13.77 29.76
C TYR A 140 0.36 15.04 29.16
N ARG A 141 0.49 15.11 27.83
CA ARG A 141 1.03 16.28 27.13
C ARG A 141 0.16 17.52 27.32
N MET A 142 -1.17 17.35 27.41
CA MET A 142 -2.10 18.44 27.69
C MET A 142 -1.98 18.93 29.14
N SER A 143 -1.86 18.01 30.11
CA SER A 143 -1.67 18.32 31.53
C SER A 143 -0.36 19.08 31.82
N ASN A 144 0.73 18.71 31.13
CA ASN A 144 2.02 19.38 31.30
C ASN A 144 2.11 20.78 30.69
N LYS A 145 1.20 21.14 29.76
CA LYS A 145 1.08 22.53 29.27
C LYS A 145 0.25 23.34 30.29
N LYS A 146 0.88 23.76 31.38
CA LYS A 146 0.28 24.61 32.42
C LYS A 146 -0.32 25.91 31.84
N LYS A 147 -1.64 25.89 31.63
CA LYS A 147 -2.62 26.96 31.92
C LYS A 147 -4.03 26.41 31.69
N CYS A 148 -4.49 25.51 32.56
CA CYS A 148 -5.93 25.28 32.73
C CYS A 148 -6.16 24.57 34.07
N GLY A 149 -7.06 25.13 34.87
CA GLY A 149 -7.41 24.61 36.19
C GLY A 149 -7.92 23.17 36.15
N ARG A 150 -7.77 22.49 37.28
CA ARG A 150 -8.07 21.07 37.56
C ARG A 150 -9.53 20.61 37.33
N LEU A 151 -10.36 21.38 36.63
CA LEU A 151 -11.79 21.09 36.40
C LEU A 151 -12.18 20.76 34.94
N ASN A 152 -11.22 20.79 33.99
CA ASN A 152 -11.54 20.65 32.57
C ASN A 152 -11.05 19.35 31.91
N ASN A 153 -10.49 18.38 32.63
CA ASN A 153 -9.91 17.19 31.98
C ASN A 153 -10.97 16.20 31.49
N GLU A 154 -12.02 15.92 32.27
CA GLU A 154 -13.06 14.95 31.88
C GLU A 154 -13.93 15.47 30.73
N ASN A 155 -14.41 16.70 30.82
CA ASN A 155 -15.20 17.34 29.75
C ASN A 155 -14.38 17.53 28.46
N ASN A 156 -13.07 17.75 28.55
CA ASN A 156 -12.20 17.84 27.36
C ASN A 156 -11.87 16.47 26.77
N ILE A 157 -11.71 15.42 27.59
CA ILE A 157 -11.55 14.04 27.10
C ILE A 157 -12.82 13.61 26.35
N ILE A 158 -14.01 13.87 26.90
CA ILE A 158 -15.30 13.62 26.24
C ILE A 158 -15.41 14.43 24.94
N ASN A 159 -14.98 15.70 24.92
CA ASN A 159 -14.97 16.50 23.70
C ASN A 159 -13.95 16.03 22.64
N VAL A 160 -12.80 15.48 23.03
CA VAL A 160 -11.82 14.87 22.12
C VAL A 160 -12.34 13.54 21.56
N ILE A 161 -13.00 12.73 22.40
CA ILE A 161 -13.71 11.51 21.99
C ILE A 161 -14.82 11.88 20.99
N ASN A 162 -15.66 12.87 21.29
CA ASN A 162 -16.73 13.34 20.40
C ASN A 162 -16.20 13.99 19.11
N LYS A 163 -15.06 14.69 19.15
CA LYS A 163 -14.39 15.24 17.95
C LYS A 163 -13.73 14.16 17.09
N LYS A 164 -13.24 13.06 17.67
CA LYS A 164 -12.65 11.92 16.93
C LYS A 164 -13.67 10.88 16.47
N GLN A 165 -14.81 10.74 17.16
CA GLN A 165 -15.97 9.96 16.71
C GLN A 165 -16.68 10.60 15.51
N LYS A 166 -16.45 11.89 15.24
CA LYS A 166 -16.66 12.42 13.90
C LYS A 166 -15.64 11.77 12.97
N LYS A 167 -16.03 10.63 12.38
CA LYS A 167 -15.35 10.02 11.23
C LYS A 167 -14.89 11.17 10.32
N LYS A 168 -13.61 11.17 9.89
CA LYS A 168 -13.27 11.92 8.68
C LYS A 168 -14.20 11.37 7.63
N LYS A 169 -15.17 12.17 7.20
CA LYS A 169 -16.18 11.69 6.25
C LYS A 169 -15.43 11.12 5.06
N PRO A 170 -15.75 9.89 4.61
CA PRO A 170 -15.27 9.42 3.33
C PRO A 170 -15.65 10.50 2.32
N THR A 171 -14.71 10.85 1.44
CA THR A 171 -15.00 11.87 0.44
C THR A 171 -15.86 11.21 -0.62
N LYS A 172 -17.19 11.20 -0.43
CA LYS A 172 -18.08 10.61 -1.42
C LYS A 172 -17.99 11.43 -2.72
N LEU A 173 -18.08 10.74 -3.85
CA LEU A 173 -18.20 11.40 -5.15
C LEU A 173 -19.56 12.07 -5.23
N LEU A 174 -19.57 13.36 -5.54
CA LEU A 174 -20.77 14.17 -5.58
C LEU A 174 -21.41 14.12 -6.97
N ASN A 175 -20.62 14.30 -8.05
CA ASN A 175 -21.08 14.29 -9.44
C ASN A 175 -19.95 13.94 -10.42
N PHE A 176 -20.31 13.27 -11.53
CA PHE A 176 -19.46 13.06 -12.71
C PHE A 176 -19.80 14.06 -13.83
N SER A 177 -18.80 14.45 -14.63
CA SER A 177 -19.04 15.27 -15.84
C SER A 177 -19.30 14.41 -17.08
N SER A 178 -19.14 14.99 -18.28
CA SER A 178 -19.22 14.26 -19.55
C SER A 178 -18.36 12.99 -19.58
N LYS A 179 -18.94 11.89 -20.07
CA LYS A 179 -18.22 10.65 -20.40
C LYS A 179 -17.13 10.96 -21.44
N LEU A 180 -15.95 10.41 -21.24
CA LEU A 180 -14.84 10.50 -22.19
C LEU A 180 -14.72 9.25 -23.04
N PHE A 181 -14.81 8.10 -22.39
CA PHE A 181 -14.69 6.79 -23.02
C PHE A 181 -15.76 5.89 -22.41
N GLU A 182 -16.35 5.07 -23.26
CA GLU A 182 -17.37 4.09 -22.90
C GLU A 182 -17.15 2.88 -23.79
N THR A 183 -16.91 1.73 -23.19
CA THR A 183 -16.65 0.47 -23.89
C THR A 183 -17.10 -0.70 -23.05
N LYS A 184 -17.40 -1.83 -23.68
CA LYS A 184 -17.71 -3.07 -22.96
C LYS A 184 -16.43 -3.65 -22.37
N ILE A 185 -16.54 -4.31 -21.22
CA ILE A 185 -15.40 -4.95 -20.55
C ILE A 185 -14.70 -5.98 -21.46
N THR A 186 -15.46 -6.68 -22.31
CA THR A 186 -14.94 -7.67 -23.27
C THR A 186 -14.14 -7.05 -24.41
N GLU A 187 -14.39 -5.78 -24.72
CA GLU A 187 -13.76 -5.04 -25.81
C GLU A 187 -12.76 -4.00 -25.28
N ALA A 188 -12.64 -3.88 -23.95
CA ALA A 188 -11.86 -2.83 -23.29
C ALA A 188 -10.40 -2.83 -23.70
N TYR A 189 -9.77 -4.02 -23.73
CA TYR A 189 -8.36 -4.15 -24.09
C TYR A 189 -8.10 -3.63 -25.51
N ILE A 190 -8.89 -4.09 -26.48
CA ILE A 190 -8.76 -3.68 -27.89
C ILE A 190 -9.06 -2.18 -28.03
N TYR A 191 -10.13 -1.71 -27.40
CA TYR A 191 -10.56 -0.32 -27.43
C TYR A 191 -9.47 0.64 -26.92
N PHE A 192 -8.85 0.35 -25.76
CA PHE A 192 -7.81 1.21 -25.22
C PHE A 192 -6.49 1.11 -26.01
N CYS A 193 -6.14 -0.06 -26.56
CA CYS A 193 -5.02 -0.19 -27.48
C CYS A 193 -5.19 0.67 -28.74
N GLU A 194 -6.39 0.69 -29.33
CA GLU A 194 -6.70 1.56 -30.47
C GLU A 194 -6.61 3.05 -30.11
N LYS A 195 -7.06 3.42 -28.90
CA LYS A 195 -6.99 4.81 -28.42
C LYS A 195 -5.56 5.28 -28.15
N ILE A 196 -4.70 4.42 -27.61
CA ILE A 196 -3.27 4.76 -27.40
C ILE A 196 -2.59 5.16 -28.73
N ASN A 197 -3.02 4.57 -29.84
CA ASN A 197 -2.48 4.86 -31.18
C ASN A 197 -3.11 6.10 -31.86
N ASP A 198 -4.12 6.74 -31.26
CA ASP A 198 -4.74 7.95 -31.82
C ASP A 198 -3.82 9.17 -31.62
N PRO A 199 -3.43 9.87 -32.69
CA PRO A 199 -2.50 11.01 -32.63
C PRO A 199 -3.04 12.20 -31.81
N ASN A 200 -4.33 12.22 -31.48
CA ASN A 200 -4.94 13.25 -30.63
C ASN A 200 -4.85 12.96 -29.13
N ILE A 201 -4.38 11.77 -28.73
CA ILE A 201 -4.20 11.40 -27.33
C ILE A 201 -2.84 11.88 -26.82
N ASN A 202 -2.83 12.35 -25.58
CA ASN A 202 -1.63 12.90 -24.95
C ASN A 202 -0.76 11.81 -24.30
N ASP A 203 0.56 11.98 -24.28
CA ASP A 203 1.53 11.09 -23.64
C ASP A 203 1.18 10.68 -22.20
N ASN A 204 0.61 11.59 -21.40
CA ASN A 204 0.19 11.26 -20.03
C ASN A 204 -1.07 10.38 -19.98
N MET A 205 -1.95 10.51 -20.98
CA MET A 205 -3.10 9.62 -21.11
C MET A 205 -2.66 8.25 -21.62
N ILE A 206 -1.68 8.19 -22.53
CA ILE A 206 -1.05 6.93 -22.96
C ILE A 206 -0.48 6.19 -21.75
N LYS A 207 0.38 6.85 -20.95
CA LYS A 207 0.89 6.26 -19.69
C LYS A 207 -0.21 5.86 -18.71
N GLY A 208 -1.30 6.62 -18.67
CA GLY A 208 -2.47 6.30 -17.85
C GLY A 208 -3.19 5.05 -18.33
N PHE A 209 -3.31 4.86 -19.65
CA PHE A 209 -3.89 3.66 -20.25
C PHE A 209 -2.98 2.45 -20.11
N ASP A 210 -1.67 2.59 -20.30
CA ASP A 210 -0.71 1.49 -20.10
C ASP A 210 -0.81 0.94 -18.67
N GLN A 211 -0.80 1.84 -17.67
CA GLN A 211 -0.94 1.46 -16.26
C GLN A 211 -2.33 0.88 -15.94
N PHE A 212 -3.37 1.42 -16.57
CA PHE A 212 -4.73 0.92 -16.40
C PHE A 212 -4.85 -0.51 -16.96
N LEU A 213 -4.33 -0.78 -18.16
CA LEU A 213 -4.38 -2.09 -18.80
C LEU A 213 -3.61 -3.14 -17.99
N GLU A 214 -2.42 -2.81 -17.48
CA GLU A 214 -1.64 -3.71 -16.61
C GLU A 214 -2.44 -4.12 -15.35
N CYS A 215 -3.09 -3.15 -14.68
CA CYS A 215 -3.92 -3.45 -13.51
C CYS A 215 -5.27 -4.09 -13.87
N PHE A 216 -5.76 -3.86 -15.08
CA PHE A 216 -7.03 -4.41 -15.56
C PHE A 216 -6.89 -5.90 -15.87
N ASP A 217 -5.75 -6.34 -16.38
CA ASP A 217 -5.43 -7.77 -16.56
C ASP A 217 -5.40 -8.49 -15.21
N ASP A 218 -4.69 -7.94 -14.20
CA ASP A 218 -4.70 -8.46 -12.83
C ASP A 218 -6.12 -8.50 -12.22
N PHE A 219 -6.94 -7.48 -12.47
CA PHE A 219 -8.32 -7.43 -12.00
C PHE A 219 -9.18 -8.54 -12.62
N LEU A 220 -9.04 -8.80 -13.92
CA LEU A 220 -9.75 -9.87 -14.61
C LEU A 220 -9.32 -11.27 -14.12
N GLU A 221 -8.04 -11.47 -13.83
CA GLU A 221 -7.54 -12.74 -13.26
C GLU A 221 -8.13 -13.03 -11.87
N ASN A 222 -8.37 -11.99 -11.07
CA ASN A 222 -8.97 -12.12 -9.73
C ASN A 222 -10.50 -12.32 -9.75
N ILE A 223 -11.18 -12.09 -10.88
CA ILE A 223 -12.65 -12.06 -11.00
C ILE A 223 -13.25 -13.33 -11.64
N LEU A 224 -12.45 -14.38 -11.84
CA LEU A 224 -12.81 -15.64 -12.51
C LEU A 224 -14.08 -16.38 -12.01
N GLU A 225 -14.75 -15.92 -10.95
CA GLU A 225 -16.02 -16.47 -10.43
C GLU A 225 -17.30 -15.75 -10.91
N ILE A 226 -17.22 -14.60 -11.61
CA ILE A 226 -18.42 -13.83 -12.02
C ILE A 226 -18.96 -14.32 -13.37
N LYS A 227 -20.19 -14.86 -13.38
CA LYS A 227 -20.84 -15.48 -14.56
C LYS A 227 -21.29 -14.49 -15.66
N ASP A 228 -21.45 -13.20 -15.33
CA ASP A 228 -22.12 -12.21 -16.19
C ASP A 228 -21.23 -11.03 -16.66
N ILE A 229 -19.90 -11.20 -16.64
CA ILE A 229 -18.93 -10.17 -17.07
C ILE A 229 -19.26 -9.60 -18.47
N LYS A 230 -19.91 -10.36 -19.34
CA LYS A 230 -20.27 -9.96 -20.72
C LYS A 230 -21.23 -8.76 -20.81
N GLU A 231 -21.92 -8.39 -19.72
CA GLU A 231 -22.85 -7.26 -19.67
C GLU A 231 -22.27 -6.01 -18.98
N CYS A 232 -20.99 -6.03 -18.57
CA CYS A 232 -20.39 -4.90 -17.87
C CYS A 232 -19.80 -3.85 -18.83
N ASP A 233 -20.14 -2.58 -18.58
CA ASP A 233 -19.58 -1.43 -19.27
C ASP A 233 -18.49 -0.75 -18.43
N ILE A 234 -17.41 -0.33 -19.10
CA ILE A 234 -16.37 0.54 -18.55
C ILE A 234 -16.63 1.95 -19.04
N ILE A 235 -16.81 2.88 -18.10
CA ILE A 235 -17.03 4.29 -18.39
C ILE A 235 -15.95 5.14 -17.70
N ILE A 236 -15.19 5.89 -18.49
CA ILE A 236 -14.22 6.86 -17.99
C ILE A 236 -14.80 8.26 -18.11
N TYR A 237 -14.88 8.97 -16.99
CA TYR A 237 -15.41 10.33 -16.93
C TYR A 237 -14.30 11.39 -17.02
N GLY A 238 -14.62 12.53 -17.63
CA GLY A 238 -13.65 13.62 -17.80
C GLY A 238 -13.24 14.29 -16.50
N THR A 239 -14.18 14.41 -15.56
CA THR A 239 -13.96 14.95 -14.23
C THR A 239 -14.92 14.31 -13.23
N ALA A 240 -14.49 14.21 -11.99
CA ALA A 240 -15.32 13.84 -10.85
C ALA A 240 -15.18 14.90 -9.76
N THR A 241 -16.31 15.35 -9.23
CA THR A 241 -16.35 16.30 -8.12
C THR A 241 -16.55 15.54 -6.82
N LEU A 242 -15.77 15.87 -5.81
CA LEU A 242 -15.79 15.27 -4.50
C LEU A 242 -16.61 16.12 -3.52
N GLU A 243 -17.21 15.50 -2.50
CA GLU A 243 -17.97 16.20 -1.44
C GLU A 243 -17.19 17.33 -0.75
N ASN A 244 -15.86 17.21 -0.68
CA ASN A 244 -15.00 18.24 -0.11
C ASN A 244 -14.72 19.43 -1.08
N GLY A 245 -15.38 19.47 -2.24
CA GLY A 245 -15.20 20.48 -3.28
C GLY A 245 -13.99 20.27 -4.18
N SER A 246 -13.19 19.22 -3.95
CA SER A 246 -12.05 18.88 -4.80
C SER A 246 -12.53 18.27 -6.13
N ILE A 247 -11.77 18.49 -7.21
CA ILE A 247 -12.12 17.98 -8.54
C ILE A 247 -10.99 17.08 -9.02
N ILE A 248 -11.33 15.84 -9.35
CA ILE A 248 -10.47 14.89 -10.05
C ILE A 248 -10.73 15.06 -11.54
N ARG A 249 -9.68 15.06 -12.36
CA ARG A 249 -9.81 15.23 -13.82
C ARG A 249 -8.96 14.21 -14.55
N ALA A 250 -9.54 13.62 -15.59
CA ALA A 250 -8.85 12.74 -16.53
C ALA A 250 -8.29 13.50 -17.76
N LYS A 251 -8.61 14.80 -17.91
CA LYS A 251 -8.06 15.68 -18.95
C LYS A 251 -6.89 16.49 -18.44
N ASN A 252 -5.85 16.60 -19.27
CA ASN A 252 -4.61 17.34 -18.97
C ASN A 252 -4.72 18.87 -19.13
N LYS A 253 -5.75 19.37 -19.81
CA LYS A 253 -5.93 20.80 -20.14
C LYS A 253 -7.20 21.37 -19.49
N PHE A 254 -7.05 22.47 -18.77
CA PHE A 254 -8.16 23.30 -18.29
C PHE A 254 -7.94 24.74 -18.76
N HIS A 255 -8.87 25.29 -19.56
CA HIS A 255 -8.68 26.59 -20.25
C HIS A 255 -7.32 26.69 -20.98
N ALA A 256 -7.00 25.68 -21.80
CA ALA A 256 -5.75 25.58 -22.56
C ALA A 256 -4.44 25.58 -21.72
N LYS A 257 -4.52 25.47 -20.39
CA LYS A 257 -3.35 25.35 -19.50
C LYS A 257 -3.23 23.95 -18.90
N PRO A 258 -2.00 23.42 -18.70
CA PRO A 258 -1.78 22.20 -17.96
C PRO A 258 -2.29 22.35 -16.51
N TRP A 259 -3.13 21.42 -16.06
CA TRP A 259 -3.64 21.42 -14.69
C TRP A 259 -3.71 19.98 -14.18
N PHE A 260 -3.06 19.73 -13.03
CA PHE A 260 -3.02 18.40 -12.40
C PHE A 260 -3.83 18.40 -11.11
N SER A 261 -4.55 17.31 -10.87
CA SER A 261 -5.36 17.14 -9.66
C SER A 261 -4.47 16.61 -8.53
N ASN A 262 -4.11 17.44 -7.55
CA ASN A 262 -3.38 17.02 -6.35
C ASN A 262 -4.32 16.42 -5.30
N VAL A 263 -5.19 15.51 -5.71
CA VAL A 263 -6.24 14.93 -4.88
C VAL A 263 -5.86 13.50 -4.51
N ALA A 264 -5.59 13.26 -3.23
CA ALA A 264 -5.41 11.92 -2.70
C ALA A 264 -6.79 11.34 -2.35
N ILE A 265 -7.20 10.30 -3.07
CA ILE A 265 -8.41 9.53 -2.75
C ILE A 265 -8.01 8.47 -1.74
N SER A 266 -8.65 8.48 -0.57
CA SER A 266 -8.54 7.41 0.42
C SER A 266 -9.85 6.64 0.45
N MET A 267 -9.84 5.36 0.08
CA MET A 267 -10.98 4.46 0.26
C MET A 267 -11.21 4.19 1.75
N ASP A 268 -12.48 4.04 2.13
CA ASP A 268 -12.86 3.58 3.47
C ASP A 268 -12.43 2.12 3.61
N SER A 269 -11.79 1.77 4.73
CA SER A 269 -11.39 0.39 5.02
C SER A 269 -12.58 -0.55 5.20
N ASN A 270 -13.77 0.00 5.39
CA ASN A 270 -15.01 -0.77 5.53
C ASN A 270 -15.73 -1.01 4.20
N GLU A 271 -15.37 -0.29 3.13
CA GLU A 271 -15.93 -0.50 1.78
C GLU A 271 -14.97 -1.31 0.89
N SER A 272 -13.76 -1.65 1.36
CA SER A 272 -12.83 -2.52 0.60
C SER A 272 -13.23 -3.99 0.60
N SER A 273 -14.23 -4.38 1.40
CA SER A 273 -14.78 -5.74 1.42
C SER A 273 -15.96 -5.93 0.48
N ASP A 274 -16.51 -4.83 -0.06
CA ASP A 274 -17.76 -4.82 -0.84
C ASP A 274 -17.51 -4.59 -2.35
N TYR A 275 -16.25 -4.63 -2.80
CA TYR A 275 -15.84 -4.59 -4.21
C TYR A 275 -15.01 -5.82 -4.58
#